data_AF-A0AAW2P6Z3-F1
#
_entry.id   AF-A0AAW2P6Z3-F1
#
_cell.length_a   1.000
_cell.length_b   1.000
_cell.length_c   1.000
_cell.angle_alpha   90.00
_cell.angle_beta   90.00
_cell.angle_gamma   90.00
#
_symmetry.space_group_name_H-M   'P 1'
#
loop_
_entity.id
_entity.type
_entity.pdbx_description
1 polymer ?
#
loop_
_entity_poly.entity_id
_entity_poly.type
_entity_poly.pdbx_seq_one_letter_code
_entity_poly.pdbx_strand_id
1 'polypeptide(L)'
;MNKFSCFHLLSLFITSHLFPLSSCNSTQDLINQICRQTSDFGYCNDILNRNLPSPSTDLIGITKLTIVLTLSSAKDTKIYLENAEAAEKNATRRQLYAGCADDYNVVAQHTMLIGITGGWWRI
;
A
#
# COMPACT_ATOMS: atom_id res chain seq x y z
N MET A 1 -4.58 42.91 13.28
CA MET A 1 -4.58 41.45 13.11
C MET A 1 -5.91 41.07 12.48
N ASN A 2 -5.93 40.94 11.16
CA ASN A 2 -7.12 41.21 10.33
C ASN A 2 -7.65 39.91 9.72
N LYS A 3 -8.99 39.75 9.77
CA LYS A 3 -9.77 38.58 9.37
C LYS A 3 -10.07 38.56 7.87
N PHE A 4 -10.10 37.34 7.31
CA PHE A 4 -10.84 36.83 6.13
C PHE A 4 -11.18 37.82 5.01
N SER A 5 -10.47 37.68 3.88
CA SER A 5 -10.89 38.20 2.58
C SER A 5 -10.89 37.06 1.55
N CYS A 6 -12.08 36.53 1.25
CA CYS A 6 -12.35 35.73 0.04
C CYS A 6 -13.84 35.84 -0.30
N PHE A 7 -14.33 37.09 -0.36
CA PHE A 7 -15.68 37.38 -0.78
C PHE A 7 -15.68 38.65 -1.63
N HIS A 8 -15.15 38.52 -2.85
CA HIS A 8 -15.47 39.47 -3.89
C HIS A 8 -16.26 38.75 -4.98
N LEU A 9 -17.53 39.19 -5.06
CA LEU A 9 -18.35 39.22 -6.26
C LEU A 9 -19.05 37.91 -6.62
N LEU A 10 -20.06 37.68 -5.80
CA LEU A 10 -21.33 36.96 -5.97
C LEU A 10 -22.08 37.13 -7.33
N SER A 11 -21.42 37.42 -8.46
CA SER A 11 -22.10 37.87 -9.70
C SER A 11 -21.84 37.03 -10.96
N LEU A 12 -21.51 35.74 -10.83
CA LEU A 12 -21.46 34.78 -11.95
C LEU A 12 -22.12 33.44 -11.56
N PHE A 13 -23.31 33.52 -10.98
CA PHE A 13 -23.96 32.44 -10.25
C PHE A 13 -24.73 31.39 -11.10
N ILE A 14 -24.58 31.33 -12.43
CA ILE A 14 -25.48 30.48 -13.26
C ILE A 14 -24.78 29.50 -14.25
N THR A 15 -23.46 29.55 -14.46
CA THR A 15 -22.82 28.66 -15.47
C THR A 15 -21.84 27.61 -14.93
N SER A 16 -21.71 27.42 -13.62
CA SER A 16 -20.64 26.58 -13.04
C SER A 16 -21.03 25.15 -12.63
N HIS A 17 -22.25 24.68 -12.93
CA HIS A 17 -22.70 23.34 -12.52
C HIS A 17 -22.08 22.14 -13.28
N LEU A 18 -21.04 22.35 -14.11
CA LEU A 18 -20.46 21.29 -14.95
C LEU A 18 -18.99 20.93 -14.66
N PHE A 19 -18.40 21.45 -13.59
CA PHE A 19 -17.08 20.99 -13.15
C PHE A 19 -17.14 20.57 -11.69
N PRO A 20 -17.15 19.26 -11.37
CA PRO A 20 -16.81 18.86 -10.03
C PRO A 20 -15.38 19.36 -9.78
N LEU A 21 -15.24 20.30 -8.84
CA LEU A 21 -13.95 20.64 -8.26
C LEU A 21 -13.31 19.30 -7.88
N SER A 22 -12.17 18.99 -8.49
CA SER A 22 -11.31 17.88 -8.09
C SER A 22 -11.10 18.02 -6.58
N SER A 23 -11.74 17.14 -5.80
CA SER A 23 -11.53 17.12 -4.37
C SER A 23 -10.05 16.87 -4.16
N CYS A 24 -9.36 17.78 -3.48
CA CYS A 24 -8.07 17.48 -2.89
C CYS A 24 -8.32 16.42 -1.82
N ASN A 25 -8.58 15.17 -2.23
CA ASN A 25 -8.76 14.06 -1.32
C ASN A 25 -7.48 13.98 -0.50
N SER A 26 -7.62 14.04 0.82
CA SER A 26 -6.47 13.83 1.69
C SER A 26 -5.92 12.43 1.45
N THR A 27 -4.63 12.21 1.70
CA THR A 27 -4.02 10.87 1.72
C THR A 27 -4.85 9.91 2.58
N GLN A 28 -5.44 10.40 3.67
CA GLN A 28 -6.28 9.59 4.55
C GLN A 28 -7.62 9.19 3.89
N ASP A 29 -8.24 10.06 3.10
CA ASP A 29 -9.45 9.71 2.35
C ASP A 29 -9.17 8.62 1.30
N LEU A 30 -8.01 8.73 0.66
CA LEU A 30 -7.53 7.72 -0.27
C LEU A 30 -7.26 6.38 0.41
N ILE A 31 -6.59 6.37 1.56
CA ILE A 31 -6.38 5.17 2.38
C ILE A 31 -7.72 4.55 2.77
N ASN A 32 -8.66 5.36 3.23
CA ASN A 32 -9.98 4.89 3.61
C ASN A 32 -10.72 4.26 2.43
N GLN A 33 -10.62 4.85 1.23
CA GLN A 33 -11.21 4.30 0.02
C GLN A 33 -10.60 2.94 -0.34
N ILE A 34 -9.27 2.82 -0.31
CA ILE A 34 -8.53 1.59 -0.61
C ILE A 34 -8.87 0.50 0.40
N CYS A 35 -8.77 0.80 1.70
CA CYS A 35 -8.97 -0.19 2.76
C CYS A 35 -10.42 -0.67 2.89
N ARG A 36 -11.40 0.05 2.35
CA ARG A 36 -12.79 -0.46 2.26
C ARG A 36 -12.95 -1.55 1.21
N GLN A 37 -11.99 -1.70 0.29
CA GLN A 37 -11.96 -2.74 -0.73
C GLN A 37 -11.17 -3.98 -0.29
N THR A 38 -10.57 -3.97 0.90
CA THR A 38 -9.83 -5.11 1.45
C THR A 38 -10.70 -5.91 2.42
N SER A 39 -10.37 -7.18 2.61
CA SER A 39 -11.06 -8.05 3.57
C SER A 39 -10.93 -7.58 5.01
N ASP A 40 -9.80 -6.96 5.35
CA ASP A 40 -9.56 -6.38 6.67
C ASP A 40 -9.25 -4.89 6.53
N PHE A 41 -10.25 -4.06 6.84
CA PHE A 41 -10.10 -2.61 6.84
C PHE A 41 -9.13 -2.13 7.93
N GLY A 42 -9.20 -2.72 9.12
CA GLY A 42 -8.42 -2.29 10.28
C GLY A 42 -6.94 -2.53 10.07
N TYR A 43 -6.58 -3.73 9.63
CA TYR A 43 -5.21 -4.08 9.26
C TYR A 43 -4.67 -3.19 8.13
N CYS A 44 -5.46 -3.00 7.06
CA CYS A 44 -5.04 -2.15 5.94
C CYS A 44 -4.79 -0.70 6.38
N ASN A 45 -5.69 -0.13 7.17
CA ASN A 45 -5.57 1.26 7.61
C ASN A 45 -4.35 1.44 8.52
N ASP A 46 -4.19 0.52 9.48
CA ASP A 46 -3.08 0.54 10.43
C ASP A 46 -1.72 0.39 9.74
N ILE A 47 -1.58 -0.59 8.84
CA ILE A 47 -0.29 -0.83 8.18
C ILE A 47 0.11 0.30 7.25
N LEU A 48 -0.85 0.92 6.54
CA LEU A 48 -0.56 2.08 5.69
C LEU A 48 -0.14 3.27 6.55
N ASN A 49 -0.93 3.63 7.57
CA ASN A 49 -0.64 4.80 8.41
C ASN A 49 0.68 4.70 9.15
N ARG A 50 1.11 3.51 9.56
CA ARG A 50 2.42 3.30 10.21
C ARG A 50 3.61 3.45 9.28
N ASN A 51 3.42 3.27 7.97
CA ASN A 51 4.52 3.17 7.00
C ASN A 51 4.48 4.24 5.90
N LEU A 52 3.56 5.21 5.99
CA LEU A 52 3.52 6.32 5.04
C LEU A 52 4.84 7.11 5.05
N PRO A 53 5.45 7.38 3.89
CA PRO A 53 6.66 8.19 3.82
C PRO A 53 6.38 9.68 4.07
N SER A 54 5.14 10.13 3.79
CA SER A 54 4.69 11.51 4.00
C SER A 54 3.17 11.57 4.19
N PRO A 55 2.65 12.54 4.97
CA PRO A 55 1.21 12.83 5.04
C PRO A 55 0.56 13.19 3.71
N SER A 56 1.35 13.53 2.68
CA SER A 56 0.88 13.91 1.34
C SER A 56 1.13 12.81 0.28
N THR A 57 1.25 11.55 0.69
CA THR A 57 1.54 10.44 -0.24
C THR A 57 0.34 10.21 -1.17
N ASP A 58 0.59 10.20 -2.48
CA ASP A 58 -0.42 9.97 -3.50
C ASP A 58 -0.70 8.47 -3.72
N LEU A 59 -1.62 8.15 -4.64
CA LEU A 59 -1.98 6.78 -4.97
C LEU A 59 -0.78 5.96 -5.48
N ILE A 60 0.13 6.57 -6.24
CA ILE A 60 1.33 5.89 -6.75
C ILE A 60 2.25 5.53 -5.58
N GLY A 61 2.45 6.46 -4.64
CA GLY A 61 3.22 6.24 -3.43
C GLY A 61 2.62 5.14 -2.55
N ILE A 62 1.31 5.13 -2.34
CA ILE A 62 0.61 4.07 -1.60
C ILE A 62 0.75 2.71 -2.31
N THR A 63 0.62 2.68 -3.64
CA THR A 63 0.79 1.45 -4.43
C THR A 63 2.21 0.89 -4.30
N LYS A 64 3.23 1.75 -4.41
CA LYS A 64 4.63 1.34 -4.20
C LYS A 64 4.85 0.81 -2.79
N LEU A 65 4.31 1.51 -1.78
CA LEU A 65 4.42 1.12 -0.38
C LEU A 65 3.79 -0.26 -0.14
N THR A 66 2.56 -0.49 -0.60
CA THR A 66 1.87 -1.78 -0.43
C THR A 66 2.63 -2.93 -1.05
N ILE A 67 3.18 -2.75 -2.26
CA ILE A 67 4.03 -3.75 -2.90
C ILE A 67 5.25 -4.04 -2.01
N VAL A 68 5.97 -3.02 -1.56
CA VAL A 68 7.15 -3.20 -0.70
C VAL A 68 6.81 -3.95 0.59
N LEU A 69 5.71 -3.57 1.26
CA LEU A 69 5.25 -4.23 2.49
C LEU A 69 4.91 -5.69 2.25
N THR A 70 4.14 -5.99 1.20
CA THR A 70 3.79 -7.37 0.83
C THR A 70 5.04 -8.21 0.56
N LEU A 71 6.05 -7.65 -0.11
CA LEU A 71 7.29 -8.36 -0.39
C LEU A 71 8.15 -8.61 0.85
N SER A 72 8.21 -7.64 1.76
CA SER A 72 8.87 -7.85 3.05
C SER A 72 8.20 -9.00 3.80
N SER A 73 6.87 -8.94 3.95
CA SER A 73 6.11 -9.99 4.65
C SER A 73 6.23 -11.36 3.98
N ALA A 74 6.25 -11.43 2.64
CA ALA A 74 6.45 -12.67 1.91
C ALA A 74 7.84 -13.27 2.16
N LYS A 75 8.89 -12.44 2.16
CA LYS A 75 10.26 -12.87 2.47
C LYS A 75 10.39 -13.37 3.91
N ASP A 76 9.82 -12.63 4.86
CA ASP A 76 9.85 -13.01 6.28
C ASP A 76 9.10 -14.33 6.51
N THR A 77 7.95 -14.51 5.84
CA THR A 77 7.17 -15.75 5.90
C THR A 77 7.95 -16.92 5.30
N LYS A 78 8.63 -16.72 4.17
CA LYS A 78 9.50 -17.74 3.57
C LYS A 78 10.59 -18.19 4.56
N ILE A 79 11.30 -17.24 5.17
CA ILE A 79 12.36 -17.53 6.15
C ILE A 79 11.78 -18.29 7.34
N TYR A 80 10.60 -17.90 7.82
CA TYR A 80 9.91 -18.63 8.88
C TYR A 80 9.63 -20.09 8.48
N LEU A 81 9.14 -20.32 7.26
CA LEU A 81 8.82 -21.66 6.76
C LEU A 81 10.07 -22.52 6.57
N GLU A 82 11.17 -21.96 6.05
CA GLU A 82 12.46 -22.67 5.92
C GLU A 82 13.00 -23.09 7.30
N ASN A 83 12.89 -22.21 8.29
CA ASN A 83 13.28 -22.53 9.68
C ASN A 83 12.35 -23.59 10.31
N ALA A 84 11.05 -23.50 10.07
CA ALA A 84 10.07 -24.46 10.55
C ALA A 84 10.29 -25.85 9.92
N GLU A 85 10.61 -25.89 8.62
CA GLU A 85 11.01 -27.11 7.92
C GLU A 85 12.23 -27.75 8.57
N ALA A 86 13.31 -26.98 8.76
CA ALA A 86 14.57 -27.48 9.30
C ALA A 86 14.43 -28.06 10.72
N ALA A 87 13.51 -27.52 11.51
CA ALA A 87 13.24 -27.97 12.88
C ALA A 87 12.22 -29.13 12.97
N GLU A 88 11.48 -29.42 11.90
CA GLU A 88 10.37 -30.37 11.93
C GLU A 88 10.83 -31.83 11.78
N LYS A 89 10.32 -32.68 12.68
CA LYS A 89 10.62 -34.12 12.70
C LYS A 89 9.59 -34.94 11.93
N ASN A 90 8.36 -34.46 11.85
CA ASN A 90 7.30 -35.13 11.10
C ASN A 90 7.46 -34.88 9.60
N ALA A 91 7.69 -35.96 8.83
CA ALA A 91 7.94 -35.86 7.39
C ALA A 91 6.80 -35.17 6.60
N THR A 92 5.54 -35.43 6.95
CA THR A 92 4.39 -34.81 6.28
C THR A 92 4.35 -33.30 6.51
N ARG A 93 4.50 -32.85 7.76
CA ARG A 93 4.53 -31.40 8.06
C ARG A 93 5.75 -30.72 7.47
N ARG A 94 6.89 -31.40 7.48
CA ARG A 94 8.11 -30.91 6.83
C ARG A 94 7.89 -30.66 5.35
N GLN A 95 7.27 -31.62 4.64
CA GLN A 95 6.94 -31.45 3.23
C GLN A 95 5.96 -30.30 2.97
N LEU A 96 4.99 -30.09 3.87
CA LEU A 96 4.09 -28.94 3.78
C LEU A 96 4.84 -27.60 3.94
N TYR A 97 5.76 -27.50 4.89
CA TYR A 97 6.58 -26.28 5.04
C TYR A 97 7.44 -26.01 3.81
N ALA A 98 8.07 -27.05 3.24
CA ALA A 98 8.84 -26.93 2.01
C ALA A 98 7.97 -26.42 0.84
N GLY A 99 6.79 -27.02 0.64
CA GLY A 99 5.85 -26.57 -0.41
C GLY A 99 5.41 -25.12 -0.24
N CYS A 100 5.08 -24.71 0.98
CA CYS A 100 4.76 -23.31 1.26
C CYS A 100 5.96 -22.39 1.01
N ALA A 101 7.17 -22.77 1.41
CA ALA A 101 8.37 -21.96 1.20
C ALA A 101 8.65 -21.74 -0.31
N ASP A 102 8.41 -22.76 -1.14
CA ASP A 102 8.51 -22.67 -2.59
C ASP A 102 7.48 -21.69 -3.17
N ASP A 103 6.23 -21.73 -2.71
CA ASP A 103 5.19 -20.79 -3.15
C ASP A 103 5.57 -19.33 -2.82
N TYR A 104 6.07 -19.08 -1.60
CA TYR A 104 6.55 -17.75 -1.21
C TYR A 104 7.83 -17.32 -1.96
N ASN A 105 8.66 -18.27 -2.41
CA ASN A 105 9.81 -17.98 -3.24
C ASN A 105 9.39 -17.41 -4.61
N VAL A 106 8.31 -17.90 -5.21
CA VAL A 106 7.76 -17.35 -6.46
C VAL A 106 7.36 -15.89 -6.28
N VAL A 107 6.66 -15.56 -5.19
CA VAL A 107 6.25 -14.18 -4.85
C VAL A 107 7.45 -13.27 -4.68
N ALA A 108 8.49 -13.74 -3.99
CA ALA A 108 9.73 -12.99 -3.77
C ALA A 108 10.56 -12.79 -5.04
N GLN A 109 10.51 -13.72 -5.99
CA GLN A 109 11.26 -13.66 -7.25
C GLN A 109 10.56 -12.84 -8.34
N HIS A 110 9.23 -13.01 -8.52
CA HIS A 110 8.50 -12.37 -9.62
C HIS A 110 8.43 -10.84 -9.53
N THR A 111 8.62 -10.30 -8.34
CA THR A 111 8.47 -8.87 -8.05
C THR A 111 9.79 -8.13 -7.92
N MET A 112 10.93 -8.84 -7.98
CA MET A 112 12.24 -8.22 -8.21
C MET A 112 12.28 -7.44 -9.54
N LEU A 113 11.42 -7.76 -10.51
CA LEU A 113 11.26 -6.92 -11.70
C LEU A 113 10.64 -5.55 -11.39
N ILE A 114 9.70 -5.46 -10.45
CA ILE A 114 9.08 -4.18 -10.08
C ILE A 114 10.05 -3.33 -9.23
N GLY A 115 10.89 -3.98 -8.41
CA GLY A 115 11.86 -3.31 -7.53
C GLY A 115 13.25 -3.03 -8.11
N ILE A 116 13.71 -3.78 -9.12
CA ILE A 116 15.10 -3.70 -9.62
C ILE A 116 15.19 -3.11 -11.05
N THR A 117 14.16 -3.22 -11.91
CA THR A 117 14.27 -2.72 -13.30
C THR A 117 13.73 -1.30 -13.54
N GLY A 118 13.54 -0.49 -12.50
CA GLY A 118 13.06 0.87 -12.68
C GLY A 118 13.79 1.87 -11.82
N GLY A 119 14.53 2.78 -12.44
CA GLY A 119 15.07 3.98 -11.79
C GLY A 119 13.96 4.92 -11.31
N TRP A 120 13.21 4.52 -10.29
CA TRP A 120 12.12 5.30 -9.68
C TRP A 120 12.58 6.15 -8.49
N TRP A 121 13.88 6.17 -8.20
CA TRP A 121 14.55 7.05 -7.21
C TRP A 121 14.82 8.47 -7.75
N ARG A 122 14.44 8.75 -9.00
CA ARG A 122 14.64 10.03 -9.69
C ARG A 122 13.35 10.50 -10.36
N ILE A 123 12.28 10.69 -9.59
CA ILE A 123 11.19 11.63 -9.89
C ILE A 123 10.75 12.24 -8.57
#